data_AF-R2SR14-F1
#
_entry.id   AF-R2SR14-F1
#
_cell.length_a   1.000
_cell.length_b   1.000
_cell.length_c   1.000
_cell.angle_alpha   90.00
_cell.angle_beta   90.00
_cell.angle_gamma   90.00
#
_symmetry.space_group_name_H-M   'P 1'
#
loop_
_entity.id
_entity.type
_entity.pdbx_description
1 polymer ?
#
loop_
_entity_poly.entity_id
_entity_poly.type
_entity_poly.pdbx_seq_one_letter_code
_entity_poly.pdbx_strand_id
1 'polypeptide(L)'
;MKVVFHVDELPKWSEAMKNIHNAKAGCPNLQIVLLVNGAAITGFLDEQYQDFLREPGVEFHACHNALKAFKIPEEQLPEPVTVVPAGVLDLIKLQHLGYAYIKP
;
A
#
# COMPACT_ATOMS: atom_id res chain seq x y z
N MET A 1 14.89 7.60 5.97
CA MET A 1 13.95 6.94 6.93
C MET A 1 13.08 5.98 6.14
N LYS A 2 12.48 4.97 6.78
CA LYS A 2 11.63 3.98 6.10
C LYS A 2 10.31 3.83 6.84
N VAL A 3 9.20 3.72 6.10
CA VAL A 3 7.87 3.55 6.68
C VAL A 3 7.02 2.64 5.81
N VAL A 4 6.27 1.75 6.45
CA VAL A 4 5.20 0.99 5.82
C VAL A 4 3.86 1.46 6.38
N PHE A 5 2.98 1.88 5.47
CA PHE A 5 1.57 2.14 5.77
C PHE A 5 0.77 0.87 5.50
N HIS A 6 -0.07 0.48 6.44
CA HIS A 6 -0.92 -0.70 6.33
C HIS A 6 -2.39 -0.29 6.20
N VAL A 7 -3.03 -0.70 5.12
CA VAL A 7 -4.46 -0.48 4.88
C VAL A 7 -5.16 -1.82 4.65
N ASP A 8 -6.09 -2.17 5.54
CA ASP A 8 -6.92 -3.38 5.49
C ASP A 8 -8.41 -3.09 5.28
N GLU A 9 -8.83 -1.85 5.48
CA GLU A 9 -10.21 -1.37 5.32
C GLU A 9 -10.32 -0.35 4.18
N LEU A 10 -11.29 -0.53 3.27
CA LEU A 10 -11.48 0.36 2.11
C LEU A 10 -11.63 1.85 2.49
N PRO A 11 -12.37 2.24 3.55
CA PRO A 11 -12.50 3.65 3.94
C PRO A 11 -11.18 4.33 4.35
N LYS A 12 -10.14 3.56 4.67
CA LYS A 12 -8.85 4.08 5.14
C LYS A 12 -7.89 4.51 4.04
N TRP A 13 -8.21 4.23 2.77
CA TRP A 13 -7.41 4.67 1.63
C TRP A 13 -7.19 6.19 1.59
N SER A 14 -8.27 6.96 1.72
CA SER A 14 -8.20 8.43 1.67
C SER A 14 -7.38 9.01 2.83
N GLU A 15 -7.38 8.36 4.00
CA GLU A 15 -6.55 8.74 5.14
C GLU A 15 -5.08 8.37 4.92
N ALA A 16 -4.82 7.16 4.41
CA ALA A 16 -3.48 6.70 4.06
C ALA A 16 -2.79 7.61 3.04
N MET A 17 -3.50 8.01 1.97
CA MET A 17 -3.00 8.94 0.96
C MET A 17 -2.60 10.28 1.55
N LYS A 18 -3.47 10.88 2.38
CA LYS A 18 -3.17 12.15 3.05
C LYS A 18 -1.95 12.02 3.95
N ASN A 19 -1.85 10.94 4.71
CA ASN A 19 -0.72 10.69 5.60
C ASN A 19 0.59 10.49 4.82
N ILE A 20 0.55 9.79 3.68
CA ILE A 20 1.70 9.59 2.81
C ILE A 20 2.17 10.92 2.20
N HIS A 21 1.25 11.76 1.70
CA HIS A 21 1.60 13.10 1.19
C HIS A 21 2.23 13.98 2.27
N ASN A 22 1.65 13.99 3.47
CA ASN A 22 2.19 14.76 4.60
C ASN A 22 3.59 14.26 5.02
N ALA A 23 3.77 12.93 5.09
CA ALA A 23 5.05 12.33 5.46
C ALA A 23 6.14 12.64 4.42
N LYS A 24 5.81 12.58 3.13
CA LYS A 24 6.71 12.93 2.03
C LYS A 24 7.08 14.41 2.03
N ALA A 25 6.12 15.30 2.28
CA ALA A 25 6.38 16.74 2.41
C ALA A 25 7.31 17.06 3.59
N GLY A 26 7.15 16.37 4.72
CA GLY A 26 8.02 16.53 5.89
C GLY A 26 9.38 15.85 5.78
N CYS A 27 9.51 14.81 4.94
CA CYS A 27 10.76 14.07 4.73
C CYS A 27 10.88 13.61 3.27
N PRO A 28 11.46 14.43 2.37
CA PRO A 28 11.50 14.14 0.93
C PRO A 28 12.23 12.84 0.54
N ASN A 29 13.17 12.37 1.37
CA ASN A 29 13.94 11.14 1.14
C ASN A 29 13.39 9.94 1.93
N LEU A 30 12.11 9.97 2.30
CA LEU A 30 11.43 8.88 2.99
C LEU A 30 11.16 7.72 2.02
N GLN A 31 11.59 6.51 2.37
CA GLN A 31 11.22 5.29 1.65
C GLN A 31 9.85 4.85 2.16
N ILE A 32 8.85 4.81 1.28
CA ILE A 32 7.46 4.55 1.61
C ILE A 32 7.01 3.28 0.92
N VAL A 33 6.47 2.34 1.69
CA VAL A 33 5.66 1.23 1.18
C VAL A 33 4.22 1.43 1.65
N LEU A 34 3.26 1.36 0.74
CA LEU A 34 1.85 1.18 1.06
C LEU A 34 1.49 -0.28 0.85
N LEU A 35 1.27 -1.00 1.95
CA LEU A 35 0.83 -2.38 1.95
C LEU A 35 -0.69 -2.46 2.14
N VAL A 36 -1.35 -3.09 1.18
CA VAL A 36 -2.80 -3.24 1.17
C VAL A 36 -3.18 -4.71 1.22
N ASN A 37 -4.07 -5.06 2.15
CA ASN A 37 -4.67 -6.38 2.24
C ASN A 37 -6.16 -6.25 2.62
N GLY A 38 -6.80 -7.36 3.01
CA GLY A 38 -8.20 -7.33 3.43
C GLY A 38 -9.13 -6.77 2.35
N ALA A 39 -10.19 -6.08 2.78
CA ALA A 39 -11.16 -5.47 1.87
C ALA A 39 -10.60 -4.26 1.14
N ALA A 40 -9.57 -3.61 1.69
CA ALA A 40 -8.93 -2.48 1.04
C ALA A 40 -8.29 -2.82 -0.32
N ILE A 41 -8.05 -4.10 -0.62
CA ILE A 41 -7.44 -4.52 -1.89
C ILE A 41 -8.24 -4.05 -3.11
N THR A 42 -9.57 -3.87 -2.98
CA THR A 42 -10.42 -3.37 -4.06
C THR A 42 -10.12 -1.91 -4.42
N GLY A 43 -9.47 -1.15 -3.52
CA GLY A 43 -9.10 0.24 -3.77
C GLY A 43 -8.07 0.41 -4.90
N PHE A 44 -7.27 -0.62 -5.23
CA PHE A 44 -6.38 -0.55 -6.39
C PHE A 44 -7.11 -0.38 -7.74
N LEU A 45 -8.39 -0.78 -7.78
CA LEU A 45 -9.24 -0.68 -8.97
C LEU A 45 -10.11 0.58 -8.98
N ASP A 46 -10.08 1.36 -7.91
CA ASP A 46 -10.92 2.55 -7.79
C ASP A 46 -10.29 3.71 -8.59
N GLU A 47 -11.09 4.30 -9.48
CA GLU A 47 -10.66 5.43 -10.31
C GLU A 47 -10.21 6.62 -9.46
N GLN A 48 -10.78 6.79 -8.26
CA GLN A 48 -10.46 7.89 -7.37
C GLN A 48 -8.99 7.88 -6.87
N TYR A 49 -8.33 6.72 -6.92
CA TYR A 49 -6.96 6.54 -6.41
C TYR A 49 -5.90 6.41 -7.51
N GLN A 50 -6.28 6.42 -8.79
CA GLN A 50 -5.37 6.16 -9.91
C GLN A 50 -4.22 7.17 -10.01
N ASP A 51 -4.47 8.45 -9.73
CA ASP A 51 -3.43 9.48 -9.74
C ASP A 51 -2.40 9.23 -8.64
N PHE A 52 -2.85 8.81 -7.45
CA PHE A 52 -1.97 8.50 -6.33
C PHE A 52 -1.14 7.26 -6.56
N LEU A 53 -1.68 6.25 -7.27
CA LEU A 53 -0.92 5.05 -7.63
C LEU A 53 0.24 5.35 -8.57
N ARG A 54 0.29 6.53 -9.19
CA ARG A 54 1.41 7.02 -10.01
C ARG A 54 2.37 7.94 -9.24
N GLU A 55 2.11 8.17 -7.94
CA GLU A 55 2.90 9.08 -7.12
C GLU A 55 4.33 8.54 -6.96
N PRO A 56 5.36 9.29 -7.39
CA PRO A 56 6.73 8.80 -7.36
C PRO A 56 7.23 8.65 -5.91
N GLY A 57 8.04 7.62 -5.67
CA GLY A 57 8.63 7.37 -4.34
C GLY A 57 7.70 6.66 -3.35
N VAL A 58 6.58 6.13 -3.81
CA VAL A 58 5.73 5.20 -3.07
C VAL A 58 5.77 3.83 -3.75
N GLU A 59 6.14 2.80 -3.01
CA GLU A 59 6.03 1.41 -3.44
C GLU A 59 4.67 0.84 -3.00
N PHE A 60 3.95 0.20 -3.90
CA PHE A 60 2.61 -0.34 -3.62
C PHE A 60 2.65 -1.85 -3.54
N HIS A 61 2.31 -2.41 -2.37
CA HIS A 61 2.29 -3.86 -2.14
C HIS A 61 0.85 -4.36 -2.03
N ALA A 62 0.47 -5.27 -2.92
CA ALA A 62 -0.82 -5.95 -2.92
C ALA A 62 -0.70 -7.36 -2.34
N CYS A 63 -1.50 -7.69 -1.34
CA CYS A 63 -1.52 -9.04 -0.76
C CYS A 63 -2.20 -10.04 -1.72
N HIS A 64 -1.44 -11.05 -2.19
CA HIS A 64 -1.96 -12.12 -3.06
C HIS A 64 -3.17 -12.86 -2.46
N ASN A 65 -3.14 -13.17 -1.16
CA ASN A 65 -4.28 -13.80 -0.49
C ASN A 65 -5.55 -12.92 -0.50
N ALA A 66 -5.38 -11.59 -0.41
CA ALA A 66 -6.50 -10.66 -0.51
C ALA A 66 -7.03 -10.59 -1.94
N LEU A 67 -6.15 -10.49 -2.95
CA LEU A 67 -6.54 -10.55 -4.36
C LEU A 67 -7.39 -11.80 -4.66
N LYS A 68 -6.92 -12.97 -4.19
CA LYS A 68 -7.65 -14.23 -4.32
C LYS A 68 -9.01 -14.20 -3.61
N ALA A 69 -9.08 -13.69 -2.37
CA ALA A 69 -10.32 -13.62 -1.61
C ALA A 69 -11.37 -12.71 -2.27
N PHE A 70 -10.93 -11.61 -2.87
CA PHE A 70 -11.78 -10.64 -3.56
C PHE A 70 -11.93 -10.90 -5.07
N LYS A 71 -11.37 -12.02 -5.56
CA LYS A 71 -11.44 -12.45 -6.98
C LYS A 71 -10.91 -11.40 -7.96
N ILE A 72 -9.84 -10.72 -7.58
CA ILE A 72 -9.15 -9.73 -8.42
C ILE A 72 -7.95 -10.43 -9.10
N PRO A 73 -7.96 -10.60 -10.43
CA PRO A 73 -6.79 -11.03 -11.18
C PRO A 73 -5.65 -10.01 -11.09
N GLU A 74 -4.40 -10.47 -11.07
CA GLU A 74 -3.23 -9.59 -10.96
C GLU A 74 -3.11 -8.64 -12.16
N GLU A 75 -3.62 -9.04 -13.33
CA GLU A 75 -3.65 -8.27 -14.57
C GLU A 75 -4.57 -7.04 -14.50
N GLN A 76 -5.47 -6.97 -13.51
CA GLN A 76 -6.30 -5.79 -13.26
C GLN A 76 -5.59 -4.75 -12.39
N LEU A 77 -4.47 -5.10 -11.76
CA LEU A 77 -3.72 -4.16 -10.94
C LEU A 77 -2.96 -3.17 -11.84
N PRO A 78 -2.83 -1.91 -11.43
CA PRO A 78 -2.02 -0.95 -12.17
C PRO A 78 -0.53 -1.31 -12.08
N GLU A 79 0.23 -0.93 -13.10
CA GLU A 79 1.64 -1.35 -13.30
C GLU A 79 2.65 -1.06 -12.16
N PRO A 80 2.48 -0.09 -11.22
CA PRO A 80 3.43 0.08 -10.12
C PRO A 80 3.19 -0.86 -8.93
N VAL A 81 2.15 -1.71 -8.98
CA VAL A 81 1.77 -2.57 -7.85
C VAL A 81 2.56 -3.87 -7.86
N THR A 82 3.31 -4.11 -6.79
CA THR A 82 4.00 -5.37 -6.53
C THR A 82 3.07 -6.31 -5.76
N VAL A 83 2.81 -7.50 -6.30
CA VAL A 83 2.05 -8.54 -5.59
C VAL A 83 2.98 -9.30 -4.64
N VAL A 84 2.62 -9.32 -3.36
CA VAL A 84 3.36 -10.05 -2.32
C VAL A 84 2.60 -11.30 -1.88
N PRO A 85 3.26 -12.43 -1.53
CA PRO A 85 2.57 -13.68 -1.22
C PRO A 85 1.56 -13.57 -0.07
N ALA A 86 1.89 -12.80 0.97
CA ALA A 86 0.98 -12.50 2.07
C ALA A 86 1.33 -11.16 2.71
N GLY A 87 0.34 -10.28 2.86
CA GLY A 87 0.53 -8.95 3.43
C GLY A 87 1.11 -8.98 4.86
N VAL A 88 0.66 -9.91 5.70
CA VAL A 88 1.20 -10.04 7.07
C VAL A 88 2.69 -10.43 7.08
N LEU A 89 3.12 -11.32 6.19
CA LEU A 89 4.53 -11.73 6.09
C LEU A 89 5.39 -10.58 5.57
N ASP A 90 4.86 -9.80 4.63
CA ASP A 90 5.55 -8.65 4.09
C ASP A 90 5.67 -7.51 5.12
N LEU A 91 4.63 -7.26 5.93
CA LEU A 91 4.70 -6.36 7.09
C LEU A 91 5.77 -6.79 8.10
N ILE A 92 5.86 -8.09 8.42
CA ILE A 92 6.90 -8.62 9.32
C ILE A 92 8.29 -8.38 8.72
N LYS A 93 8.47 -8.69 7.43
CA LYS A 93 9.74 -8.50 6.72
C LYS A 93 10.16 -7.03 6.70
N LEU A 94 9.25 -6.12 6.35
CA LEU A 94 9.52 -4.68 6.28
C LEU A 94 9.89 -4.12 7.65
N GLN A 95 9.18 -4.51 8.71
CA GLN A 95 9.54 -4.10 10.08
C GLN A 95 10.94 -4.60 10.48
N HIS A 96 11.31 -5.84 10.14
CA HIS A 96 12.68 -6.34 10.35
C HIS A 96 13.75 -5.57 9.55
N LEU A 97 13.38 -5.01 8.40
CA LEU A 97 14.25 -4.15 7.57
C LEU A 97 14.30 -2.69 8.06
N GLY A 98 13.71 -2.39 9.22
CA GLY A 98 13.73 -1.09 9.87
C GLY A 98 12.64 -0.12 9.40
N TYR A 99 11.57 -0.62 8.78
CA TYR A 99 10.43 0.22 8.44
C TYR A 99 9.59 0.50 9.70
N ALA A 100 9.33 1.78 9.96
CA ALA A 100 8.31 2.16 10.93
C ALA A 100 6.93 1.69 10.44
N TYR A 101 6.09 1.19 11.35
CA TYR A 101 4.74 0.72 11.04
C TYR A 101 3.71 1.79 11.35
N ILE A 102 2.87 2.14 10.37
CA ILE A 102 1.75 3.06 10.52
C ILE A 102 0.47 2.41 10.02
N LYS A 103 -0.61 2.46 10.81
CA LYS A 103 -1.95 2.02 10.43
C LYS A 103 -2.91 3.21 10.48
N PRO A 104 -3.24 3.82 9.34
CA PRO A 104 -4.22 4.90 9.25
C PRO A 104 -5.60 4.47 9.74
#